data_AF-A0A8T3WG75-F1
#
_entry.id   AF-A0A8T3WG75-F1
#
_cell.length_a   1.000
_cell.length_b   1.000
_cell.length_c   1.000
_cell.angle_alpha   90.00
_cell.angle_beta   90.00
_cell.angle_gamma   90.00
#
_symmetry.space_group_name_H-M   'P 1'
#
loop_
_entity.id
_entity.type
_entity.pdbx_description
1 polymer ?
#
loop_
_entity_poly.entity_id
_entity_poly.type
_entity_poly.pdbx_seq_one_letter_code
_entity_poly.pdbx_strand_id
1 'polypeptide(L)'
;ISLEIKEELNEILGKKFNKYDYINRGNNLGREQLSKLLEQVPLGITNPIGPLRTIVNADIFWDKIKSVKKVIEQGYVYDISVPECENFICENIIAHNTLELPADYMRKLGYDILRMKVRSALLESKTELSAQEGIRTSLRLGDSALIVGEVRSEEASALYEAMRVGALANVVAGTIHGSSPYSVFDRVVNDLQVPITSFKATDLILVTNPIKSPDGLHSYRRVMQLAEVRKHWTKDPLEEKGFVDLLRYNVEKDQLEPTDDLINGDSEVIKDIAANVKGWAGNWDAVYDNIMLRAQIKEEIVSTAKKLKNPAILEADFNAQANNAFYTISDKIRKEIGLPSSDRVFPLWKNWLKNAMKGL
;
A
#
# COMPACT_ATOMS: atom_id res chain seq x y z
N ILE A 1 33.62 -7.66 5.66
CA ILE A 1 34.56 -6.59 5.25
C ILE A 1 35.37 -7.03 4.03
N SER A 2 35.67 -6.13 3.09
CA SER A 2 36.42 -6.43 1.85
C SER A 2 37.88 -6.78 2.13
N LEU A 3 38.59 -7.30 1.13
CA LEU A 3 40.02 -7.61 1.23
C LEU A 3 40.84 -6.34 1.49
N GLU A 4 40.51 -5.24 0.81
CA GLU A 4 41.16 -3.92 0.98
C GLU A 4 41.10 -3.46 2.44
N ILE A 5 39.93 -3.53 3.08
CA ILE A 5 39.77 -3.16 4.49
C ILE A 5 40.58 -4.09 5.41
N LYS A 6 40.73 -5.37 5.07
CA LYS A 6 41.57 -6.30 5.85
C LYS A 6 43.05 -5.94 5.74
N GLU A 7 43.49 -5.49 4.57
CA GLU A 7 44.86 -5.03 4.34
C GLU A 7 45.14 -3.74 5.13
N GLU A 8 44.22 -2.77 5.11
CA GLU A 8 44.31 -1.54 5.92
C GLU A 8 44.35 -1.86 7.42
N LEU A 9 43.50 -2.77 7.90
CA LEU A 9 43.52 -3.22 9.31
C LEU A 9 44.85 -3.89 9.67
N ASN A 10 45.44 -4.68 8.76
CA ASN A 10 46.74 -5.30 8.97
C ASN A 10 47.86 -4.27 9.06
N GLU A 11 47.81 -3.19 8.28
CA GLU A 11 48.78 -2.09 8.38
C GLU A 11 48.67 -1.35 9.71
N ILE A 12 47.44 -1.11 10.18
CA ILE A 12 47.18 -0.39 11.44
C ILE A 12 47.54 -1.22 12.68
N LEU A 13 47.16 -2.50 12.70
CA LEU A 13 47.28 -3.38 13.87
C LEU A 13 48.58 -4.20 13.87
N GLY A 14 49.24 -4.31 12.71
CA GLY A 14 50.51 -5.04 12.54
C GLY A 14 50.41 -6.47 13.06
N LYS A 15 51.33 -6.85 13.97
CA LYS A 15 51.40 -8.20 14.56
C LYS A 15 50.14 -8.63 15.32
N LYS A 16 49.26 -7.70 15.68
CA LYS A 16 48.00 -8.00 16.36
C LYS A 16 46.92 -8.51 15.40
N PHE A 17 47.12 -8.35 14.09
CA PHE A 17 46.23 -8.87 13.06
C PHE A 17 46.79 -10.17 12.46
N ASN A 18 46.00 -11.24 12.49
CA ASN A 18 46.41 -12.51 11.90
C ASN A 18 46.26 -12.47 10.36
N LYS A 19 47.30 -11.94 9.70
CA LYS A 19 47.38 -11.82 8.24
C LYS A 19 47.15 -13.15 7.52
N TYR A 20 47.71 -14.24 8.06
CA TYR A 20 47.66 -15.53 7.39
C TYR A 20 46.22 -16.04 7.25
N ASP A 21 45.42 -15.97 8.31
CA ASP A 21 44.04 -16.47 8.25
C ASP A 21 43.10 -15.54 7.47
N TYR A 22 43.18 -14.23 7.70
CA TYR A 22 42.16 -13.31 7.17
C TYR A 22 42.45 -12.79 5.76
N ILE A 23 43.73 -12.66 5.40
CA ILE A 23 44.16 -12.20 4.06
C ILE A 23 44.53 -13.41 3.21
N ASN A 24 45.51 -14.23 3.64
CA ASN A 24 46.03 -15.30 2.77
C ASN A 24 45.03 -16.46 2.58
N ARG A 25 44.35 -16.91 3.64
CA ARG A 25 43.30 -17.95 3.55
C ARG A 25 41.92 -17.38 3.20
N GLY A 26 41.77 -16.06 3.21
CA GLY A 26 40.52 -15.38 2.88
C GLY A 26 39.40 -15.58 3.89
N ASN A 27 39.69 -16.02 5.13
CA ASN A 27 38.66 -16.25 6.14
C ASN A 27 37.91 -14.95 6.48
N ASN A 28 36.62 -15.09 6.76
CA ASN A 28 35.80 -13.98 7.22
C ASN A 28 36.13 -13.61 8.67
N LEU A 29 35.97 -12.32 8.98
CA LEU A 29 36.14 -11.77 10.32
C LEU A 29 34.76 -11.64 10.97
N GLY A 30 34.50 -12.47 11.99
CA GLY A 30 33.25 -12.41 12.76
C GLY A 30 33.16 -11.13 13.60
N ARG A 31 31.93 -10.73 13.97
CA ARG A 31 31.64 -9.48 14.71
C ARG A 31 32.42 -9.36 16.01
N GLU A 32 32.42 -10.40 16.85
CA GLU A 32 33.15 -10.37 18.13
C GLU A 32 34.65 -10.20 17.94
N GLN A 33 35.21 -10.88 16.94
CA GLN A 33 36.64 -10.79 16.63
C GLN A 33 36.99 -9.41 16.06
N LEU A 34 36.14 -8.85 15.20
CA LEU A 34 36.31 -7.49 14.70
C LEU A 34 36.22 -6.49 15.84
N SER A 35 35.26 -6.64 16.77
CA SER A 35 35.14 -5.79 17.96
C SER A 35 36.43 -5.79 18.78
N LYS A 36 36.96 -6.98 19.11
CA LYS A 36 38.23 -7.15 19.85
C LYS A 36 39.43 -6.51 19.14
N LEU A 37 39.46 -6.52 17.81
CA LEU A 37 40.52 -5.88 17.04
C LEU A 37 40.36 -4.35 17.04
N LEU A 38 39.13 -3.85 16.91
CA LEU A 38 38.85 -2.41 16.93
C LEU A 38 39.17 -1.75 18.27
N GLU A 39 39.08 -2.49 19.39
CA GLU A 39 39.53 -2.05 20.71
C GLU A 39 41.05 -1.83 20.79
N GLN A 40 41.82 -2.53 19.95
CA GLN A 40 43.30 -2.48 19.97
C GLN A 40 43.88 -1.43 19.01
N VAL A 41 43.02 -0.73 18.28
CA VAL A 41 43.40 0.33 17.35
C VAL A 41 43.89 1.57 18.12
N PRO A 42 45.04 2.16 17.75
CA PRO A 42 45.53 3.40 18.36
C PRO A 42 44.53 4.56 18.29
N LEU A 43 44.48 5.39 19.33
CA LEU A 43 43.67 6.60 19.38
C LEU A 43 44.11 7.59 18.27
N GLY A 44 43.13 8.16 17.55
CA GLY A 44 43.37 9.16 16.49
C GLY A 44 43.17 8.67 15.06
N ILE A 45 42.97 7.37 14.84
CA ILE A 45 42.69 6.80 13.51
C ILE A 45 41.19 6.66 13.30
N THR A 46 40.63 7.44 12.36
CA THR A 46 39.18 7.49 12.10
C THR A 46 38.75 6.75 10.84
N ASN A 47 39.63 6.59 9.83
CA ASN A 47 39.34 5.85 8.59
C ASN A 47 40.36 4.71 8.43
N PRO A 48 39.95 3.45 8.16
CA PRO A 48 38.59 2.91 7.96
C PRO A 48 37.80 2.61 9.25
N ILE A 49 38.32 2.98 10.41
CA ILE A 49 37.89 2.47 11.74
C ILE A 49 36.49 2.96 12.16
N GLY A 50 36.15 4.21 11.87
CA GLY A 50 34.87 4.83 12.23
C GLY A 50 33.67 4.05 11.67
N PRO A 51 33.59 3.85 10.33
CA PRO A 51 32.58 3.00 9.72
C PRO A 51 32.54 1.58 10.30
N LEU A 52 33.70 0.97 10.58
CA LEU A 52 33.77 -0.37 11.17
C LEU A 52 33.20 -0.44 12.59
N ARG A 53 33.40 0.59 13.41
CA ARG A 53 32.79 0.71 14.75
C ARG A 53 31.28 0.86 14.66
N THR A 54 30.78 1.65 13.72
CA THR A 54 29.33 1.76 13.46
C THR A 54 28.72 0.42 13.08
N ILE A 55 29.41 -0.31 12.19
CA ILE A 55 29.03 -1.65 11.71
C ILE A 55 29.01 -2.68 12.85
N VAL A 56 30.04 -2.70 13.70
CA VAL A 56 30.11 -3.62 14.87
C VAL A 56 29.04 -3.32 15.91
N ASN A 57 28.62 -2.05 16.04
CA ASN A 57 27.61 -1.63 17.02
C ASN A 57 26.19 -1.55 16.44
N ALA A 58 26.01 -1.84 15.15
CA ALA A 58 24.69 -1.80 14.53
C ALA A 58 23.77 -2.90 15.07
N ASP A 59 22.50 -2.57 15.25
CA ASP A 59 21.45 -3.52 15.61
C ASP A 59 21.06 -4.43 14.45
N ILE A 60 21.28 -3.97 13.21
CA ILE A 60 20.91 -4.65 11.97
C ILE A 60 22.13 -4.71 11.05
N PHE A 61 22.32 -5.88 10.43
CA PHE A 61 23.42 -6.12 9.49
C PHE A 61 22.88 -6.62 8.15
N TRP A 62 23.53 -6.20 7.08
CA TRP A 62 23.20 -6.62 5.72
C TRP A 62 24.34 -7.46 5.17
N ASP A 63 24.07 -8.72 4.88
CA ASP A 63 25.02 -9.61 4.21
C ASP A 63 24.78 -9.62 2.70
N LYS A 64 25.88 -9.64 1.94
CA LYS A 64 25.82 -9.72 0.48
C LYS A 64 25.50 -11.14 0.05
N ILE A 65 24.43 -11.31 -0.71
CA ILE A 65 24.05 -12.59 -1.31
C ILE A 65 25.20 -13.07 -2.23
N LYS A 66 25.84 -14.19 -1.87
CA LYS A 66 27.00 -14.75 -2.59
C LYS A 66 26.60 -15.41 -3.91
N SER A 67 25.45 -16.09 -3.91
CA SER A 67 24.85 -16.70 -5.09
C SER A 67 23.38 -17.04 -4.81
N VAL A 68 22.58 -17.10 -5.87
CA VAL A 68 21.20 -17.61 -5.83
C VAL A 68 21.17 -18.84 -6.74
N LYS A 69 20.71 -19.97 -6.21
CA LYS A 69 20.56 -21.22 -6.99
C LYS A 69 19.12 -21.69 -6.88
N LYS A 70 18.47 -21.90 -8.02
CA LYS A 70 17.16 -22.55 -8.08
C LYS A 70 17.36 -24.04 -7.77
N VAL A 71 16.70 -24.54 -6.73
CA VAL A 71 16.65 -25.96 -6.39
C VAL A 71 15.32 -26.50 -6.90
N ILE A 72 15.35 -27.66 -7.56
CA ILE A 72 14.15 -28.40 -7.95
C ILE A 72 13.97 -29.48 -6.88
N GLU A 73 13.21 -29.15 -5.84
CA GLU A 73 12.88 -30.06 -4.74
C GLU A 73 11.56 -30.77 -5.07
N GLN A 74 11.46 -32.08 -4.83
CA GLN A 74 10.22 -32.86 -5.04
C GLN A 74 9.34 -32.94 -3.77
N GLY A 75 9.63 -32.14 -2.75
CA GLY A 75 8.88 -32.06 -1.50
C GLY A 75 8.08 -30.76 -1.36
N TYR A 76 7.05 -30.78 -0.50
CA TYR A 76 6.23 -29.60 -0.19
C TYR A 76 7.02 -28.59 0.67
N VAL A 77 7.07 -27.33 0.26
CA VAL A 77 7.73 -26.23 0.99
C VAL A 77 6.68 -25.33 1.64
N TYR A 78 6.18 -25.67 2.82
CA TYR A 78 5.11 -24.90 3.48
C TYR A 78 5.54 -23.46 3.83
N ASP A 79 4.62 -22.51 3.65
CA ASP A 79 4.76 -21.17 4.21
C ASP A 79 4.69 -21.27 5.74
N ILE A 80 5.80 -21.00 6.40
CA ILE A 80 5.83 -20.80 7.85
C ILE A 80 5.14 -19.46 8.14
N SER A 81 4.17 -19.51 9.05
CA SER A 81 3.46 -18.35 9.60
C SER A 81 3.62 -18.44 11.11
N VAL A 82 4.14 -17.37 11.70
CA VAL A 82 4.31 -17.24 13.15
C VAL A 82 3.14 -16.41 13.65
N PRO A 83 2.28 -16.93 14.54
CA PRO A 83 1.19 -16.15 15.10
C PRO A 83 1.67 -14.79 15.64
N GLU A 84 0.85 -13.76 15.46
CA GLU A 84 1.08 -12.35 15.86
C GLU A 84 2.10 -11.60 15.00
N CYS A 85 3.28 -12.16 14.79
CA CYS A 85 4.40 -11.44 14.19
C CYS A 85 4.51 -11.67 12.68
N GLU A 86 4.10 -12.85 12.19
CA GLU A 86 4.28 -13.35 10.83
C GLU A 86 5.75 -13.32 10.32
N ASN A 87 6.69 -13.02 11.23
CA ASN A 87 8.13 -12.99 11.02
C ASN A 87 8.74 -14.25 11.66
N PHE A 88 9.68 -14.89 10.97
CA PHE A 88 10.44 -16.03 11.47
C PHE A 88 11.92 -15.91 11.11
N ILE A 89 12.77 -16.53 11.91
CA ILE A 89 14.20 -16.58 11.66
C ILE A 89 14.51 -17.88 10.92
N CYS A 90 14.97 -17.77 9.68
CA CYS A 90 15.52 -18.88 8.90
C CYS A 90 17.04 -18.71 8.80
N GLU A 91 17.80 -19.54 9.52
CA GLU A 91 19.27 -19.55 9.46
C GLU A 91 19.89 -18.14 9.65
N ASN A 92 19.37 -17.39 10.64
CA ASN A 92 19.76 -16.00 10.97
C ASN A 92 19.28 -14.92 9.99
N ILE A 93 18.37 -15.24 9.06
CA ILE A 93 17.67 -14.28 8.20
C ILE A 93 16.24 -14.11 8.70
N ILE A 94 15.79 -12.87 8.89
CA ILE A 94 14.37 -12.59 9.17
C ILE A 94 13.61 -12.74 7.85
N ALA A 95 12.72 -13.73 7.79
CA ALA A 95 11.75 -13.92 6.73
C ALA A 95 10.36 -13.54 7.23
N HIS A 96 9.54 -12.97 6.36
CA HIS A 96 8.17 -12.55 6.68
C HIS A 96 7.24 -12.94 5.53
N ASN A 97 6.16 -13.65 5.86
CA ASN A 97 5.03 -13.85 4.97
C ASN A 97 3.91 -12.90 5.42
N THR A 98 3.83 -11.72 4.80
CA THR A 98 3.02 -10.64 5.37
C THR A 98 1.55 -10.81 5.10
N LEU A 99 0.76 -10.90 6.16
CA LEU A 99 -0.67 -10.64 6.08
C LEU A 99 -0.93 -9.15 6.40
N GLU A 100 -0.81 -8.32 5.37
CA GLU A 100 -0.68 -6.85 5.48
C GLU A 100 -1.93 -6.12 5.96
N LEU A 101 -3.12 -6.65 5.67
CA LEU A 101 -4.38 -6.00 6.02
C LEU A 101 -4.74 -6.26 7.49
N PRO A 102 -5.01 -5.21 8.31
CA PRO A 102 -5.20 -5.32 9.76
C PRO A 102 -6.62 -5.79 10.13
N ALA A 103 -7.01 -6.98 9.64
CA ALA A 103 -8.38 -7.51 9.77
C ALA A 103 -8.83 -7.67 11.24
N ASP A 104 -7.96 -8.12 12.15
CA ASP A 104 -8.29 -8.25 13.57
C ASP A 104 -8.57 -6.89 14.23
N TYR A 105 -7.79 -5.88 13.88
CA TYR A 105 -8.01 -4.51 14.37
C TYR A 105 -9.32 -3.93 13.83
N MET A 106 -9.60 -4.12 12.54
CA MET A 106 -10.89 -3.72 11.94
C MET A 106 -12.08 -4.45 12.59
N ARG A 107 -11.96 -5.73 12.94
CA ARG A 107 -13.01 -6.45 13.71
C ARG A 107 -13.25 -5.84 15.09
N LYS A 108 -12.19 -5.41 15.79
CA LYS A 108 -12.33 -4.70 17.08
C LYS A 108 -13.07 -3.37 16.95
N LEU A 109 -12.98 -2.72 15.79
CA LEU A 109 -13.74 -1.51 15.44
C LEU A 109 -15.21 -1.79 15.05
N GLY A 110 -15.61 -3.06 14.99
CA GLY A 110 -16.99 -3.47 14.64
C GLY A 110 -17.22 -3.72 13.15
N TYR A 111 -16.17 -3.74 12.31
CA TYR A 111 -16.32 -4.14 10.91
C TYR A 111 -16.51 -5.66 10.80
N ASP A 112 -17.50 -6.07 10.01
CA ASP A 112 -17.68 -7.46 9.60
C ASP A 112 -16.71 -7.78 8.46
N ILE A 113 -15.51 -8.23 8.83
CA ILE A 113 -14.44 -8.58 7.88
C ILE A 113 -14.02 -10.03 8.06
N LEU A 114 -14.21 -10.80 7.00
CA LEU A 114 -13.70 -12.15 6.88
C LEU A 114 -12.36 -12.12 6.14
N ARG A 115 -11.32 -12.66 6.77
CA ARG A 115 -10.03 -12.88 6.12
C ARG A 115 -10.08 -14.22 5.40
N MET A 116 -9.75 -14.24 4.11
CA MET A 116 -9.53 -15.47 3.36
C MET A 116 -8.02 -15.65 3.15
N LYS A 117 -7.47 -16.76 3.66
CA LYS A 117 -6.10 -17.16 3.34
C LYS A 117 -6.15 -18.03 2.09
N VAL A 118 -5.50 -17.54 1.04
CA VAL A 118 -5.36 -18.28 -0.22
C VAL A 118 -3.95 -18.86 -0.29
N ARG A 119 -3.86 -20.08 -0.84
CA ARG A 119 -2.62 -20.83 -1.05
C ARG A 119 -1.64 -19.97 -1.84
N SER A 120 -0.40 -19.95 -1.40
CA SER A 120 0.69 -19.37 -2.19
C SER A 120 0.81 -20.10 -3.54
N ALA A 121 0.96 -19.33 -4.63
CA ALA A 121 1.11 -19.86 -5.99
C ALA A 121 2.34 -20.76 -6.16
N LEU A 122 3.27 -20.76 -5.19
CA LEU A 122 4.50 -21.55 -5.19
C LEU A 122 4.34 -22.92 -4.49
N LEU A 123 3.18 -23.20 -3.90
CA LEU A 123 2.94 -24.34 -3.01
C LEU A 123 1.87 -25.30 -3.55
N GLU A 124 2.19 -26.58 -3.70
CA GLU A 124 1.24 -27.66 -4.02
C GLU A 124 0.58 -28.29 -2.76
N SER A 125 0.40 -27.55 -1.67
CA SER A 125 -0.25 -28.13 -0.47
C SER A 125 -1.74 -28.39 -0.71
N LYS A 126 -2.28 -29.58 -0.45
CA LYS A 126 -3.70 -29.91 -0.73
C LYS A 126 -4.71 -29.28 0.24
N THR A 127 -4.26 -28.67 1.34
CA THR A 127 -5.13 -28.22 2.44
C THR A 127 -5.56 -26.76 2.35
N GLU A 128 -4.81 -25.90 1.65
CA GLU A 128 -5.17 -24.48 1.47
C GLU A 128 -5.93 -24.27 0.15
N LEU A 129 -6.91 -23.37 0.11
CA LEU A 129 -7.68 -23.06 -1.10
C LEU A 129 -6.82 -22.27 -2.09
N SER A 130 -6.86 -22.59 -3.39
CA SER A 130 -6.21 -21.74 -4.40
C SER A 130 -6.79 -20.31 -4.39
N ALA A 131 -6.03 -19.32 -4.86
CA ALA A 131 -6.53 -17.94 -4.96
C ALA A 131 -7.81 -17.84 -5.82
N GLN A 132 -7.86 -18.60 -6.93
CA GLN A 132 -9.03 -18.72 -7.78
C GLN A 132 -10.23 -19.34 -7.05
N GLU A 133 -10.05 -20.40 -6.28
CA GLU A 133 -11.12 -21.00 -5.47
C GLU A 133 -11.56 -20.09 -4.33
N GLY A 134 -10.63 -19.35 -3.70
CA GLY A 134 -10.92 -18.36 -2.67
C GLY A 134 -11.82 -17.25 -3.21
N ILE A 135 -11.48 -16.68 -4.36
CA ILE A 135 -12.33 -15.70 -5.06
C ILE A 135 -13.68 -16.32 -5.40
N ARG A 136 -13.72 -17.50 -6.03
CA ARG A 136 -15.00 -18.17 -6.37
C ARG A 136 -15.86 -18.50 -5.16
N THR A 137 -15.24 -18.77 -4.01
CA THR A 137 -15.94 -19.00 -2.74
C THR A 137 -16.46 -17.68 -2.18
N SER A 138 -15.70 -16.59 -2.29
CA SER A 138 -16.14 -15.27 -1.85
C SER A 138 -17.35 -14.77 -2.63
N LEU A 139 -17.49 -15.15 -3.90
CA LEU A 139 -18.69 -14.86 -4.70
C LEU A 139 -19.99 -15.44 -4.11
N ARG A 140 -19.90 -16.45 -3.24
CA ARG A 140 -21.05 -17.05 -2.55
C ARG A 140 -21.37 -16.35 -1.23
N LEU A 141 -20.51 -15.46 -0.77
CA LEU A 141 -20.74 -14.67 0.44
C LEU A 141 -21.73 -13.51 0.21
N GLY A 142 -22.14 -13.28 -1.04
CA GLY A 142 -23.17 -12.31 -1.40
C GLY A 142 -22.65 -10.87 -1.37
N ASP A 143 -23.39 -9.99 -0.70
CA ASP A 143 -23.23 -8.53 -0.72
C ASP A 143 -22.02 -8.07 0.10
N SER A 144 -20.81 -8.29 -0.43
CA SER A 144 -19.54 -8.02 0.27
C SER A 144 -18.57 -7.21 -0.60
N ALA A 145 -17.67 -6.49 0.08
CA ALA A 145 -16.49 -5.91 -0.56
C ALA A 145 -15.34 -6.93 -0.56
N LEU A 146 -14.58 -6.98 -1.65
CA LEU A 146 -13.41 -7.84 -1.79
C LEU A 146 -12.14 -6.98 -1.90
N ILE A 147 -11.25 -7.13 -0.92
CA ILE A 147 -9.93 -6.49 -0.94
C ILE A 147 -8.87 -7.57 -1.17
N VAL A 148 -8.20 -7.50 -2.31
CA VAL A 148 -7.08 -8.38 -2.67
C VAL A 148 -5.79 -7.65 -2.34
N GLY A 149 -4.90 -8.26 -1.54
CA GLY A 149 -3.63 -7.63 -1.16
C GLY A 149 -2.83 -7.21 -2.38
N GLU A 150 -2.46 -8.18 -3.22
CA GLU A 150 -1.78 -7.93 -4.49
C GLU A 150 -2.18 -9.00 -5.52
N VAL A 151 -2.41 -8.58 -6.77
CA VAL A 151 -2.64 -9.45 -7.92
C VAL A 151 -1.32 -9.68 -8.65
N ARG A 152 -0.88 -10.93 -8.73
CA ARG A 152 0.43 -11.33 -9.28
C ARG A 152 0.35 -12.37 -10.40
N SER A 153 -0.66 -13.24 -10.43
CA SER A 153 -0.73 -14.40 -11.32
C SER A 153 -2.15 -14.75 -11.80
N GLU A 154 -2.46 -16.04 -11.96
CA GLU A 154 -3.68 -16.57 -12.59
C GLU A 154 -4.98 -16.18 -11.88
N GLU A 155 -4.90 -15.73 -10.63
CA GLU A 155 -6.05 -15.21 -9.87
C GLU A 155 -6.67 -13.97 -10.52
N ALA A 156 -5.92 -13.22 -11.33
CA ALA A 156 -6.42 -12.05 -12.04
C ALA A 156 -7.61 -12.42 -12.95
N SER A 157 -7.50 -13.50 -13.73
CA SER A 157 -8.57 -13.94 -14.61
C SER A 157 -9.85 -14.28 -13.85
N ALA A 158 -9.72 -14.95 -12.70
CA ALA A 158 -10.85 -15.26 -11.82
C ALA A 158 -11.46 -14.01 -11.18
N LEU A 159 -10.63 -13.05 -10.75
CA LEU A 159 -11.06 -11.78 -10.18
C LEU A 159 -11.83 -10.94 -11.20
N TYR A 160 -11.30 -10.79 -12.40
CA TYR A 160 -11.93 -10.02 -13.45
C TYR A 160 -13.19 -10.70 -14.02
N GLU A 161 -13.22 -12.04 -14.06
CA GLU A 161 -14.45 -12.78 -14.34
C GLU A 161 -15.52 -12.48 -13.28
N ALA A 162 -15.15 -12.56 -11.99
CA ALA A 162 -16.01 -12.26 -10.86
C ALA A 162 -16.58 -10.83 -10.90
N MET A 163 -15.72 -9.83 -11.17
CA MET A 163 -16.13 -8.43 -11.30
C MET A 163 -17.09 -8.24 -12.46
N ARG A 164 -16.79 -8.81 -13.63
CA ARG A 164 -17.60 -8.66 -14.85
C ARG A 164 -19.01 -9.25 -14.71
N VAL A 165 -19.16 -10.38 -14.00
CA VAL A 165 -20.48 -11.00 -13.79
C VAL A 165 -21.28 -10.32 -12.66
N GLY A 166 -20.72 -9.31 -11.98
CA GLY A 166 -21.38 -8.62 -10.87
C GLY A 166 -21.59 -9.50 -9.64
N ALA A 167 -20.78 -10.55 -9.47
CA ALA A 167 -20.91 -11.47 -8.33
C ALA A 167 -20.38 -10.87 -7.02
N LEU A 168 -19.76 -9.69 -7.08
CA LEU A 168 -19.38 -8.88 -5.93
C LEU A 168 -20.22 -7.60 -6.02
N ALA A 169 -21.05 -7.36 -5.01
CA ALA A 169 -22.12 -6.36 -5.08
C ALA A 169 -21.66 -4.93 -4.75
N ASN A 170 -20.48 -4.77 -4.15
CA ASN A 170 -19.95 -3.47 -3.75
C ASN A 170 -18.57 -3.21 -4.38
N VAL A 171 -17.52 -3.12 -3.54
CA VAL A 171 -16.19 -2.69 -3.95
C VAL A 171 -15.29 -3.89 -4.13
N VAL A 172 -14.59 -3.93 -5.27
CA VAL A 172 -13.46 -4.82 -5.50
C VAL A 172 -12.22 -3.96 -5.66
N ALA A 173 -11.23 -4.15 -4.78
CA ALA A 173 -9.99 -3.38 -4.84
C ALA A 173 -8.79 -4.28 -4.58
N GLY A 174 -7.65 -3.90 -5.12
CA GLY A 174 -6.38 -4.53 -4.78
C GLY A 174 -5.20 -3.78 -5.35
N THR A 175 -4.00 -4.25 -5.03
CA THR A 175 -2.78 -3.68 -5.58
C THR A 175 -2.26 -4.52 -6.75
N ILE A 176 -1.60 -3.85 -7.69
CA ILE A 176 -0.91 -4.49 -8.80
C ILE A 176 0.29 -3.63 -9.17
N HIS A 177 1.39 -4.27 -9.55
CA HIS A 177 2.57 -3.54 -9.95
C HIS A 177 2.37 -2.87 -11.32
N GLY A 178 2.29 -1.54 -11.34
CA GLY A 178 2.16 -0.72 -12.55
C GLY A 178 2.50 0.74 -12.28
N SER A 179 3.22 1.37 -13.19
CA SER A 179 3.67 2.77 -13.08
C SER A 179 2.74 3.79 -13.76
N SER A 180 1.74 3.31 -14.51
CA SER A 180 0.70 4.07 -15.22
C SER A 180 -0.55 3.22 -15.48
N PRO A 181 -1.72 3.80 -15.80
CA PRO A 181 -2.91 3.03 -16.17
C PRO A 181 -2.68 2.09 -17.34
N TYR A 182 -1.91 2.52 -18.34
CA TYR A 182 -1.57 1.68 -19.47
C TYR A 182 -0.69 0.48 -19.07
N SER A 183 0.28 0.68 -18.16
CA SER A 183 1.09 -0.45 -17.66
C SER A 183 0.25 -1.45 -16.86
N VAL A 184 -0.80 -0.99 -16.17
CA VAL A 184 -1.75 -1.88 -15.48
C VAL A 184 -2.57 -2.66 -16.51
N PHE A 185 -3.04 -2.02 -17.58
CA PHE A 185 -3.71 -2.71 -18.69
C PHE A 185 -2.80 -3.75 -19.33
N ASP A 186 -1.56 -3.39 -19.67
CA ASP A 186 -0.59 -4.29 -20.30
C ASP A 186 -0.32 -5.50 -19.38
N ARG A 187 -0.11 -5.26 -18.09
CA ARG A 187 0.07 -6.32 -17.09
C ARG A 187 -1.15 -7.24 -17.00
N VAL A 188 -2.35 -6.69 -16.91
CA VAL A 188 -3.57 -7.49 -16.71
C VAL A 188 -3.96 -8.25 -17.98
N VAL A 189 -3.96 -7.57 -19.12
CA VAL A 189 -4.47 -8.11 -20.38
C VAL A 189 -3.41 -8.91 -21.11
N ASN A 190 -2.19 -8.39 -21.24
CA ASN A 190 -1.16 -9.01 -22.06
C ASN A 190 -0.28 -9.98 -21.24
N ASP A 191 0.12 -9.66 -20.01
CA ASP A 191 0.90 -10.62 -19.21
C ASP A 191 0.02 -11.70 -18.57
N LEU A 192 -1.07 -11.28 -17.91
CA LEU A 192 -1.95 -12.19 -17.15
C LEU A 192 -3.09 -12.78 -17.98
N GLN A 193 -3.15 -12.43 -19.27
CA GLN A 193 -4.10 -13.00 -20.25
C GLN A 193 -5.57 -12.80 -19.88
N VAL A 194 -5.89 -11.73 -19.14
CA VAL A 194 -7.27 -11.36 -18.86
C VAL A 194 -7.92 -10.77 -20.12
N PRO A 195 -9.12 -11.21 -20.53
CA PRO A 195 -9.77 -10.64 -21.71
C PRO A 195 -10.03 -9.13 -21.56
N ILE A 196 -9.80 -8.36 -22.63
CA ILE A 196 -10.03 -6.90 -22.70
C ILE A 196 -11.43 -6.53 -22.17
N THR A 197 -12.44 -7.31 -22.54
CA THR A 197 -13.83 -7.09 -22.10
C THR A 197 -13.99 -7.21 -20.59
N SER A 198 -13.17 -8.02 -19.92
CA SER A 198 -13.16 -8.15 -18.46
C SER A 198 -12.39 -7.00 -17.81
N PHE A 199 -11.28 -6.55 -18.40
CA PHE A 199 -10.53 -5.40 -17.87
C PHE A 199 -11.39 -4.15 -17.71
N LYS A 200 -12.38 -3.96 -18.60
CA LYS A 200 -13.38 -2.88 -18.49
C LYS A 200 -14.23 -2.92 -17.22
N ALA A 201 -14.20 -4.00 -16.44
CA ALA A 201 -14.80 -4.02 -15.11
C ALA A 201 -14.00 -3.18 -14.08
N THR A 202 -12.76 -2.79 -14.38
CA THR A 202 -12.03 -1.79 -13.59
C THR A 202 -12.66 -0.43 -13.81
N ASP A 203 -12.96 0.28 -12.73
CA ASP A 203 -13.52 1.65 -12.79
C ASP A 203 -12.43 2.71 -12.62
N LEU A 204 -11.53 2.51 -11.66
CA LEU A 204 -10.52 3.48 -11.26
C LEU A 204 -9.14 2.82 -11.10
N ILE A 205 -8.09 3.53 -11.49
CA ILE A 205 -6.70 3.17 -11.28
C ILE A 205 -6.00 4.32 -10.55
N LEU A 206 -5.59 4.08 -9.31
CA LEU A 206 -4.80 5.01 -8.51
C LEU A 206 -3.31 4.65 -8.64
N VAL A 207 -2.50 5.55 -9.17
CA VAL A 207 -1.05 5.34 -9.32
C VAL A 207 -0.32 6.04 -8.18
N THR A 208 0.54 5.30 -7.49
CA THR A 208 1.42 5.83 -6.43
C THR A 208 2.86 5.54 -6.76
N ASN A 209 3.70 6.58 -6.87
CA ASN A 209 5.13 6.42 -7.18
C ASN A 209 6.00 7.17 -6.16
N PRO A 210 7.25 6.71 -5.94
CA PRO A 210 8.26 7.51 -5.29
C PRO A 210 8.73 8.63 -6.22
N ILE A 211 8.62 9.87 -5.77
CA ILE A 211 9.33 11.01 -6.34
C ILE A 211 10.66 11.17 -5.62
N LYS A 212 11.68 11.66 -6.33
CA LYS A 212 12.99 11.98 -5.77
C LYS A 212 13.21 13.48 -5.75
N SER A 213 13.90 13.97 -4.73
CA SER A 213 14.42 15.34 -4.71
C SER A 213 15.48 15.53 -5.80
N PRO A 214 15.78 16.79 -6.20
CA PRO A 214 16.80 17.08 -7.20
C PRO A 214 18.20 16.55 -6.84
N ASP A 215 18.50 16.41 -5.54
CA ASP A 215 19.75 15.83 -5.04
C ASP A 215 19.81 14.28 -5.17
N GLY A 216 18.68 13.63 -5.49
CA GLY A 216 18.53 12.18 -5.58
C GLY A 216 18.60 11.42 -4.24
N LEU A 217 18.83 12.12 -3.13
CA LEU A 217 19.03 11.53 -1.80
C LEU A 217 17.72 11.33 -1.03
N HIS A 218 16.75 12.21 -1.22
CA HIS A 218 15.45 12.12 -0.57
C HIS A 218 14.42 11.53 -1.53
N SER A 219 13.56 10.65 -1.00
CA SER A 219 12.44 10.10 -1.74
C SER A 219 11.16 10.24 -0.95
N TYR A 220 10.11 10.66 -1.64
CA TYR A 220 8.79 10.85 -1.08
C TYR A 220 7.79 10.02 -1.88
N ARG A 221 6.87 9.34 -1.22
CA ARG A 221 5.77 8.66 -1.92
C ARG A 221 4.66 9.67 -2.19
N ARG A 222 4.15 9.69 -3.41
CA ARG A 222 3.03 10.53 -3.83
C ARG A 222 2.03 9.72 -4.64
N VAL A 223 0.76 10.08 -4.49
CA VAL A 223 -0.26 9.73 -5.49
C VAL A 223 0.05 10.57 -6.72
N MET A 224 0.26 9.93 -7.86
CA MET A 224 0.65 10.59 -9.10
C MET A 224 -0.55 10.91 -9.98
N GLN A 225 -1.49 9.97 -10.09
CA GLN A 225 -2.73 10.18 -10.82
C GLN A 225 -3.83 9.28 -10.27
N LEU A 226 -5.06 9.72 -10.45
CA LEU A 226 -6.25 8.87 -10.36
C LEU A 226 -6.90 8.88 -11.75
N ALA A 227 -6.88 7.73 -12.43
CA ALA A 227 -7.46 7.58 -13.75
C ALA A 227 -8.77 6.79 -13.68
N GLU A 228 -9.79 7.26 -14.37
CA GLU A 228 -11.00 6.53 -14.70
C GLU A 228 -10.79 5.69 -15.94
N VAL A 229 -11.32 4.46 -15.93
CA VAL A 229 -11.33 3.56 -17.08
C VAL A 229 -12.72 3.62 -17.72
N ARG A 230 -12.83 4.38 -18.82
CA ARG A 230 -14.05 4.45 -19.64
C ARG A 230 -14.34 3.10 -20.28
N LYS A 231 -15.60 2.88 -20.67
CA LYS A 231 -16.04 1.55 -21.17
C LYS A 231 -16.09 1.46 -22.69
N HIS A 232 -16.09 2.58 -23.40
CA HIS A 232 -16.30 2.71 -24.84
C HIS A 232 -15.00 2.77 -25.68
N TRP A 233 -14.17 1.74 -25.59
CA TRP A 233 -12.98 1.50 -26.43
C TRP A 233 -12.89 0.02 -26.82
N THR A 234 -12.05 -0.39 -27.77
CA THR A 234 -12.08 -1.76 -28.31
C THR A 234 -10.76 -2.51 -28.24
N LYS A 235 -9.65 -1.85 -28.51
CA LYS A 235 -8.32 -2.46 -28.65
C LYS A 235 -7.29 -1.78 -27.76
N ASP A 236 -7.10 -0.48 -27.91
CA ASP A 236 -6.07 0.28 -27.23
C ASP A 236 -6.70 1.42 -26.40
N PRO A 237 -6.72 1.30 -25.06
CA PRO A 237 -7.33 2.31 -24.22
C PRO A 237 -6.56 3.63 -24.18
N LEU A 238 -5.30 3.69 -24.60
CA LEU A 238 -4.56 4.95 -24.69
C LEU A 238 -4.92 5.70 -25.98
N GLU A 239 -4.94 5.01 -27.13
CA GLU A 239 -5.30 5.62 -28.41
C GLU A 239 -6.79 5.99 -28.48
N GLU A 240 -7.66 5.16 -27.91
CA GLU A 240 -9.12 5.33 -27.95
C GLU A 240 -9.68 6.16 -26.76
N LYS A 241 -8.82 6.80 -25.97
CA LYS A 241 -9.20 7.59 -24.78
C LYS A 241 -10.03 6.79 -23.76
N GLY A 242 -9.67 5.53 -23.58
CA GLY A 242 -10.20 4.65 -22.54
C GLY A 242 -9.74 5.02 -21.13
N PHE A 243 -8.66 5.80 -20.98
CA PHE A 243 -8.23 6.35 -19.68
C PHE A 243 -8.46 7.86 -19.60
N VAL A 244 -9.06 8.32 -18.51
CA VAL A 244 -9.23 9.75 -18.22
C VAL A 244 -8.74 10.06 -16.83
N ASP A 245 -7.79 10.99 -16.73
CA ASP A 245 -7.28 11.44 -15.44
C ASP A 245 -8.33 12.31 -14.76
N LEU A 246 -8.75 11.93 -13.54
CA LEU A 246 -9.60 12.74 -12.66
C LEU A 246 -8.77 13.63 -11.74
N LEU A 247 -7.61 13.13 -11.30
CA LEU A 247 -6.64 13.85 -10.49
C LEU A 247 -5.24 13.63 -11.04
N ARG A 248 -4.42 14.68 -11.04
CA ARG A 248 -3.02 14.63 -11.49
C ARG A 248 -2.09 15.39 -10.56
N TYR A 249 -0.95 14.78 -10.25
CA TYR A 249 0.04 15.38 -9.38
C TYR A 249 0.85 16.45 -10.12
N ASN A 250 0.92 17.63 -9.50
CA ASN A 250 1.71 18.77 -9.92
C ASN A 250 3.03 18.79 -9.14
N VAL A 251 4.12 18.49 -9.82
CA VAL A 251 5.47 18.39 -9.25
C VAL A 251 5.95 19.73 -8.68
N GLU A 252 5.62 20.84 -9.33
CA GLU A 252 6.06 22.18 -8.93
C GLU A 252 5.38 22.64 -7.63
N LYS A 253 4.11 22.29 -7.45
CA LYS A 253 3.32 22.67 -6.27
C LYS A 253 3.35 21.64 -5.14
N ASP A 254 3.88 20.44 -5.40
CA ASP A 254 3.77 19.27 -4.52
C ASP A 254 2.31 18.97 -4.11
N GLN A 255 1.40 19.00 -5.08
CA GLN A 255 -0.05 18.88 -4.85
C GLN A 255 -0.72 17.98 -5.88
N LEU A 256 -1.74 17.23 -5.44
CA LEU A 256 -2.63 16.49 -6.32
C LEU A 256 -3.79 17.41 -6.72
N GLU A 257 -3.89 17.73 -8.01
CA GLU A 257 -4.86 18.70 -8.54
C GLU A 257 -5.98 17.97 -9.32
N PRO A 258 -7.24 18.43 -9.22
CA PRO A 258 -8.32 17.93 -10.06
C PRO A 258 -8.16 18.38 -11.50
N THR A 259 -8.54 17.52 -12.44
CA THR A 259 -8.59 17.84 -13.87
C THR A 259 -9.92 18.48 -14.23
N ASP A 260 -10.00 19.08 -15.43
CA ASP A 260 -11.23 19.64 -15.96
C ASP A 260 -12.33 18.57 -16.09
N ASP A 261 -11.98 17.33 -16.45
CA ASP A 261 -12.95 16.22 -16.50
C ASP A 261 -13.63 15.98 -15.15
N LEU A 262 -12.89 16.08 -14.03
CA LEU A 262 -13.50 15.95 -12.71
C LEU A 262 -14.32 17.20 -12.34
N ILE A 263 -13.81 18.41 -12.59
CA ILE A 263 -14.46 19.67 -12.18
C ILE A 263 -15.80 19.85 -12.92
N ASN A 264 -15.82 19.56 -14.22
CA ASN A 264 -16.99 19.72 -15.08
C ASN A 264 -17.99 18.55 -14.93
N GLY A 265 -17.65 17.52 -14.14
CA GLY A 265 -18.50 16.37 -13.92
C GLY A 265 -18.53 15.38 -15.08
N ASP A 266 -17.45 15.27 -15.85
CA ASP A 266 -17.34 14.36 -16.99
C ASP A 266 -16.98 12.91 -16.61
N SER A 267 -16.75 12.63 -15.33
CA SER A 267 -16.58 11.27 -14.80
C SER A 267 -17.83 10.42 -15.02
N GLU A 268 -17.70 9.34 -15.79
CA GLU A 268 -18.76 8.35 -16.01
C GLU A 268 -19.07 7.61 -14.70
N VAL A 269 -18.03 7.25 -13.94
CA VAL A 269 -18.18 6.50 -12.68
C VAL A 269 -18.97 7.30 -11.63
N ILE A 270 -18.66 8.58 -11.46
CA ILE A 270 -19.39 9.42 -10.50
C ILE A 270 -20.84 9.64 -10.96
N LYS A 271 -21.06 9.84 -12.27
CA LYS A 271 -22.40 9.95 -12.85
C LYS A 271 -23.24 8.69 -12.61
N ASP A 272 -22.66 7.51 -12.80
CA ASP A 272 -23.34 6.22 -12.58
C ASP A 272 -23.73 6.03 -11.10
N ILE A 273 -22.86 6.42 -10.16
CA ILE A 273 -23.18 6.42 -8.73
C ILE A 273 -24.33 7.41 -8.46
N ALA A 274 -24.23 8.63 -8.98
CA ALA A 274 -25.22 9.68 -8.76
C ALA A 274 -26.60 9.34 -9.34
N ALA A 275 -26.64 8.66 -10.49
CA ALA A 275 -27.88 8.25 -11.15
C ALA A 275 -28.76 7.34 -10.28
N ASN A 276 -28.15 6.58 -9.37
CA ASN A 276 -28.84 5.66 -8.47
C ASN A 276 -29.25 6.29 -7.13
N VAL A 277 -28.96 7.58 -6.91
CA VAL A 277 -29.25 8.28 -5.65
C VAL A 277 -30.26 9.41 -5.87
N LYS A 278 -31.40 9.30 -5.19
CA LYS A 278 -32.45 10.32 -5.22
C LYS A 278 -31.88 11.68 -4.75
N GLY A 279 -32.01 12.69 -5.61
CA GLY A 279 -31.54 14.05 -5.37
C GLY A 279 -30.13 14.34 -5.93
N TRP A 280 -29.39 13.31 -6.36
CA TRP A 280 -28.10 13.44 -7.06
C TRP A 280 -28.22 13.18 -8.56
N ALA A 281 -29.16 12.32 -8.98
CA ALA A 281 -29.43 12.06 -10.39
C ALA A 281 -29.69 13.37 -11.15
N GLY A 282 -28.80 13.70 -12.08
CA GLY A 282 -28.86 14.93 -12.89
C GLY A 282 -28.49 16.23 -12.14
N ASN A 283 -28.00 16.15 -10.90
CA ASN A 283 -27.62 17.29 -10.08
C ASN A 283 -26.14 17.22 -9.68
N TRP A 284 -25.26 17.65 -10.60
CA TRP A 284 -23.80 17.64 -10.38
C TRP A 284 -23.39 18.49 -9.19
N ASP A 285 -24.00 19.67 -9.02
CA ASP A 285 -23.67 20.58 -7.92
C ASP A 285 -23.86 19.91 -6.55
N ALA A 286 -24.95 19.15 -6.36
CA ALA A 286 -25.19 18.41 -5.12
C ALA A 286 -24.19 17.26 -4.90
N VAL A 287 -23.73 16.62 -5.98
CA VAL A 287 -22.71 15.54 -5.91
C VAL A 287 -21.36 16.14 -5.54
N TYR A 288 -20.95 17.20 -6.24
CA TYR A 288 -19.69 17.88 -6.02
C TYR A 288 -19.63 18.55 -4.64
N ASP A 289 -20.74 19.13 -4.18
CA ASP A 289 -20.90 19.65 -2.81
C ASP A 289 -20.62 18.54 -1.77
N ASN A 290 -21.14 17.32 -1.98
CA ASN A 290 -20.89 16.21 -1.07
C ASN A 290 -19.43 15.74 -1.09
N ILE A 291 -18.80 15.70 -2.27
CA ILE A 291 -17.36 15.38 -2.42
C ILE A 291 -16.53 16.40 -1.62
N MET A 292 -16.79 17.69 -1.81
CA MET A 292 -16.08 18.77 -1.13
C MET A 292 -16.34 18.79 0.37
N LEU A 293 -17.57 18.50 0.81
CA LEU A 293 -17.91 18.32 2.23
C LEU A 293 -17.04 17.24 2.89
N ARG A 294 -16.86 16.09 2.24
CA ARG A 294 -16.01 15.01 2.77
C ARG A 294 -14.55 15.43 2.80
N ALA A 295 -14.08 16.16 1.78
CA ALA A 295 -12.73 16.71 1.75
C ALA A 295 -12.50 17.68 2.93
N GLN A 296 -13.42 18.61 3.17
CA GLN A 296 -13.38 19.56 4.29
C GLN A 296 -13.35 18.85 5.65
N ILE A 297 -14.14 17.78 5.81
CA ILE A 297 -14.11 16.96 7.02
C ILE A 297 -12.73 16.36 7.25
N LYS A 298 -12.12 15.74 6.22
CA LYS A 298 -10.78 15.15 6.34
C LYS A 298 -9.71 16.20 6.60
N GLU A 299 -9.80 17.36 5.97
CA GLU A 299 -8.90 18.49 6.20
C GLU A 299 -8.99 19.01 7.64
N GLU A 300 -10.19 19.12 8.20
CA GLU A 300 -10.40 19.57 9.58
C GLU A 300 -9.84 18.55 10.59
N ILE A 301 -9.98 17.23 10.34
CA ILE A 301 -9.37 16.18 11.16
C ILE A 301 -7.84 16.33 11.18
N VAL A 302 -7.21 16.46 10.00
CA VAL A 302 -5.76 16.63 9.88
C VAL A 302 -5.29 17.92 10.56
N SER A 303 -6.00 19.01 10.34
CA SER A 303 -5.70 20.31 10.95
C SER A 303 -5.81 20.27 12.47
N THR A 304 -6.82 19.60 13.00
CA THR A 304 -7.03 19.41 14.44
C THR A 304 -5.92 18.55 15.04
N ALA A 305 -5.57 17.43 14.41
CA ALA A 305 -4.48 16.56 14.84
C ALA A 305 -3.15 17.30 14.93
N LYS A 306 -2.83 18.12 13.91
CA LYS A 306 -1.62 18.97 13.91
C LYS A 306 -1.65 20.02 15.01
N LYS A 307 -2.79 20.71 15.18
CA LYS A 307 -2.95 21.77 16.20
C LYS A 307 -2.80 21.24 17.61
N LEU A 308 -3.37 20.07 17.90
CA LEU A 308 -3.30 19.42 19.21
C LEU A 308 -2.04 18.56 19.39
N LYS A 309 -1.25 18.39 18.32
CA LYS A 309 -0.10 17.47 18.26
C LYS A 309 -0.46 16.05 18.71
N ASN A 310 -1.67 15.60 18.39
CA ASN A 310 -2.18 14.29 18.77
C ASN A 310 -2.43 13.44 17.51
N PRO A 311 -1.50 12.53 17.15
CA PRO A 311 -1.65 11.68 15.97
C PRO A 311 -2.76 10.63 16.13
N ALA A 312 -3.22 10.32 17.35
CA ALA A 312 -4.31 9.35 17.57
C ALA A 312 -5.63 9.76 16.89
N ILE A 313 -5.80 11.06 16.62
CA ILE A 313 -6.96 11.59 15.88
C ILE A 313 -6.95 11.13 14.42
N LEU A 314 -5.78 10.78 13.86
CA LEU A 314 -5.64 10.27 12.50
C LEU A 314 -5.90 8.76 12.41
N GLU A 315 -5.91 8.06 13.54
CA GLU A 315 -6.08 6.61 13.59
C GLU A 315 -7.52 6.18 13.27
N ALA A 316 -7.69 4.89 12.98
CA ALA A 316 -8.96 4.34 12.54
C ALA A 316 -10.07 4.45 13.61
N ASP A 317 -9.73 4.28 14.90
CA ASP A 317 -10.66 4.44 16.03
C ASP A 317 -11.42 5.77 15.95
N PHE A 318 -10.69 6.87 15.82
CA PHE A 318 -11.28 8.20 15.73
C PHE A 318 -12.00 8.43 14.40
N ASN A 319 -11.39 7.99 13.30
CA ASN A 319 -12.00 8.14 11.96
C ASN A 319 -13.33 7.40 11.84
N ALA A 320 -13.49 6.23 12.46
CA ALA A 320 -14.74 5.49 12.49
C ALA A 320 -15.85 6.30 13.20
N GLN A 321 -15.54 6.88 14.37
CA GLN A 321 -16.48 7.74 15.10
C GLN A 321 -16.84 9.01 14.30
N ALA A 322 -15.84 9.65 13.68
CA ALA A 322 -16.02 10.81 12.83
C ALA A 322 -16.94 10.54 11.64
N ASN A 323 -16.79 9.37 10.99
CA ASN A 323 -17.65 8.95 9.90
C ASN A 323 -19.08 8.68 10.38
N ASN A 324 -19.27 8.02 11.53
CA ASN A 324 -20.60 7.78 12.11
C ASN A 324 -21.33 9.09 12.44
N ALA A 325 -20.62 10.07 12.98
CA ALA A 325 -21.16 11.41 13.21
C ALA A 325 -21.58 12.09 11.90
N PHE A 326 -20.75 12.00 10.87
CA PHE A 326 -21.08 12.51 9.53
C PHE A 326 -22.36 11.90 8.97
N TYR A 327 -22.52 10.57 9.02
CA TYR A 327 -23.73 9.90 8.52
C TYR A 327 -24.97 10.29 9.32
N THR A 328 -24.87 10.34 10.64
CA THR A 328 -25.99 10.71 11.52
C THR A 328 -26.46 12.14 11.26
N ILE A 329 -25.52 13.08 11.14
CA ILE A 329 -25.83 14.49 10.86
C ILE A 329 -26.38 14.63 9.43
N SER A 330 -25.78 13.95 8.45
CA SER A 330 -26.23 13.98 7.06
C SER A 330 -27.65 13.43 6.92
N ASP A 331 -27.99 12.33 7.59
CA ASP A 331 -29.35 11.78 7.58
C ASP A 331 -30.37 12.76 8.16
N LYS A 332 -30.02 13.40 9.28
CA LYS A 332 -30.88 14.43 9.90
C LYS A 332 -31.13 15.59 8.94
N ILE A 333 -30.08 16.16 8.34
CA ILE A 333 -30.22 17.28 7.40
C ILE A 333 -31.00 16.85 6.15
N ARG A 334 -30.71 15.67 5.59
CA ARG A 334 -31.46 15.12 4.46
C ARG A 334 -32.96 15.00 4.77
N LYS A 335 -33.35 14.59 5.97
CA LYS A 335 -34.76 14.52 6.38
C LYS A 335 -35.42 15.90 6.51
N GLU A 336 -34.66 16.93 6.86
CA GLU A 336 -35.16 18.31 7.00
C GLU A 336 -35.32 19.02 5.66
N ILE A 337 -34.31 18.95 4.78
CA ILE A 337 -34.23 19.77 3.55
C ILE A 337 -34.06 18.96 2.26
N GLY A 338 -34.14 17.63 2.32
CA GLY A 338 -34.08 16.72 1.17
C GLY A 338 -32.67 16.28 0.77
N LEU A 339 -31.64 17.10 1.01
CA LEU A 339 -30.23 16.82 0.69
C LEU A 339 -29.29 17.17 1.84
N PRO A 340 -28.19 16.41 2.04
CA PRO A 340 -27.19 16.69 3.08
C PRO A 340 -26.19 17.76 2.62
N SER A 341 -26.65 19.02 2.51
CA SER A 341 -25.82 20.12 1.99
C SER A 341 -24.65 20.47 2.91
N SER A 342 -23.50 20.80 2.32
CA SER A 342 -22.25 21.07 3.05
C SER A 342 -22.34 22.22 4.06
N ASP A 343 -23.03 23.30 3.68
CA ASP A 343 -23.28 24.50 4.48
C ASP A 343 -24.03 24.19 5.79
N ARG A 344 -24.83 23.13 5.81
CA ARG A 344 -25.59 22.69 6.99
C ARG A 344 -24.88 21.57 7.75
N VAL A 345 -24.31 20.60 7.03
CA VAL A 345 -23.68 19.42 7.65
C VAL A 345 -22.34 19.79 8.29
N PHE A 346 -21.48 20.54 7.60
CA PHE A 346 -20.12 20.82 8.06
C PHE A 346 -20.07 21.57 9.40
N PRO A 347 -20.85 22.66 9.63
CA PRO A 347 -20.82 23.36 10.91
C PRO A 347 -21.28 22.49 12.09
N LEU A 348 -22.30 21.65 11.87
CA LEU A 348 -22.78 20.71 12.88
C LEU A 348 -21.73 19.63 13.18
N TRP A 349 -21.11 19.08 12.14
CA TRP A 349 -20.04 18.09 12.29
C TRP A 349 -18.81 18.69 12.98
N LYS A 350 -18.42 19.92 12.64
CA LYS A 350 -17.32 20.65 13.29
C LYS A 350 -17.60 20.93 14.76
N ASN A 351 -18.85 21.22 15.13
CA ASN A 351 -19.26 21.35 16.53
C ASN A 351 -19.20 20.00 17.26
N TRP A 352 -19.62 18.91 16.61
CA TRP A 352 -19.42 17.56 17.13
C TRP A 352 -17.93 17.27 17.38
N LEU A 353 -17.06 17.56 16.40
CA LEU A 353 -15.61 17.38 16.52
C LEU A 353 -15.05 18.13 17.73
N LYS A 354 -15.41 19.41 17.91
CA LYS A 354 -14.97 20.20 19.07
C LYS A 354 -15.37 19.57 20.41
N ASN A 355 -16.55 18.95 20.48
CA ASN A 355 -17.00 18.28 21.69
C ASN A 355 -16.27 16.94 21.90
N ALA A 356 -16.04 16.17 20.82
CA ALA A 356 -15.25 14.95 20.88
C ALA A 356 -13.82 15.22 21.38
N MET A 357 -13.21 16.32 20.93
CA MET A 357 -11.88 16.74 21.38
C MET A 357 -11.80 17.21 22.84
N LYS A 358 -12.92 17.53 23.50
CA LYS A 358 -12.92 17.85 24.94
C LYS A 358 -12.88 16.58 25.81
N GLY A 359 -13.24 15.43 25.25
CA GLY A 359 -13.23 14.15 25.94
C GLY A 359 -11.93 13.34 25.75
N LEU A 360 -10.98 13.88 24.99
CA LEU A 360 -9.63 13.36 24.74
C LEU A 360 -8.62 14.32 25.38
#